data_AF-A0A835EPP7-F1
#
_entry.id   AF-A0A835EPP7-F1
#
_cell.length_a   1.000
_cell.length_b   1.000
_cell.length_c   1.000
_cell.angle_alpha   90.00
_cell.angle_beta   90.00
_cell.angle_gamma   90.00
#
_symmetry.space_group_name_H-M   'P 1'
#
loop_
_entity.id
_entity.type
_entity.pdbx_description
1 polymer ?
#
loop_
_entity_poly.entity_id
_entity_poly.type
_entity_poly.pdbx_seq_one_letter_code
_entity_poly.pdbx_strand_id
1 'polypeptide(L)'
;MLAFFGDFSVSLNEMIVLAQQDFGLQIFREVEILASWRIWKHRNAIIFYGAFDGAALSLDRWKQSFKDEFGLVLHRVKPSVKHE
;
A
#
# COMPACT_ATOMS: atom_id res chain seq x y z
N MET A 1 -5.59 3.35 9.86
CA MET A 1 -4.53 3.63 8.87
C MET A 1 -3.91 5.03 8.98
N LEU A 2 -4.69 6.13 9.01
CA LEU A 2 -4.11 7.50 9.16
C LEU A 2 -3.69 7.88 10.60
N ALA A 3 -4.09 7.11 11.62
CA ALA A 3 -3.79 7.43 13.02
C ALA A 3 -2.35 7.07 13.46
N PHE A 4 -1.61 6.26 12.69
CA PHE A 4 -0.29 5.75 13.10
C PHE A 4 0.88 6.69 12.79
N PHE A 5 0.69 7.72 11.97
CA PHE A 5 1.78 8.63 11.56
C PHE A 5 2.06 9.78 12.55
N GLY A 6 1.39 9.81 13.72
CA GLY A 6 1.38 10.99 14.60
C GLY A 6 2.43 11.03 15.72
N ASP A 7 2.94 9.87 16.16
CA ASP A 7 3.87 9.82 17.29
C ASP A 7 5.31 9.60 16.81
N PHE A 8 6.03 10.71 16.60
CA PHE A 8 7.44 10.69 16.23
C PHE A 8 8.37 10.32 17.41
N SER A 9 7.82 10.02 18.60
CA SER A 9 8.63 9.56 19.74
C SER A 9 9.01 8.07 19.64
N VAL A 10 8.33 7.32 18.78
CA VAL A 10 8.52 5.88 18.59
C VAL A 10 9.36 5.61 17.34
N SER A 11 10.18 4.57 17.34
CA SER A 11 10.99 4.23 16.16
C SER A 11 10.11 3.74 15.01
N LEU A 12 10.55 3.94 13.77
CA LEU A 12 9.81 3.49 12.58
C LEU A 12 9.48 1.99 12.61
N ASN A 13 10.38 1.17 13.16
CA ASN A 13 10.13 -0.26 13.32
C ASN A 13 8.99 -0.56 14.29
N GLU A 14 8.95 0.15 15.43
CA GLU A 14 7.88 0.01 16.42
C GLU A 14 6.54 0.50 15.85
N MET A 15 6.54 1.59 15.09
CA MET A 15 5.34 2.07 14.39
C MET A 15 4.77 1.02 13.42
N ILE A 16 5.64 0.34 12.66
CA ILE A 16 5.22 -0.71 11.73
C ILE A 16 4.65 -1.92 12.49
N VAL A 17 5.28 -2.33 13.60
CA VAL A 17 4.79 -3.45 14.42
C VAL A 17 3.42 -3.13 15.02
N LEU A 18 3.23 -1.93 15.57
CA LEU A 18 1.95 -1.53 16.15
C LEU A 18 0.86 -1.45 15.08
N ALA A 19 1.17 -0.89 13.90
CA ALA A 19 0.22 -0.84 12.78
C ALA A 19 -0.15 -2.24 12.28
N GLN A 20 0.80 -3.18 12.26
CA GLN A 20 0.54 -4.58 11.92
C GLN A 20 -0.40 -5.24 12.93
N GLN A 21 -0.17 -5.00 14.23
CA GLN A 21 -1.01 -5.53 15.31
C GLN A 21 -2.45 -4.98 15.24
N ASP A 22 -2.61 -3.68 14.97
CA ASP A 22 -3.91 -3.04 14.81
C ASP A 22 -4.65 -3.52 13.55
N PHE A 23 -3.93 -3.75 12.45
CA PHE A 23 -4.52 -4.27 11.22
C PHE A 23 -5.04 -5.72 11.37
N GLY A 24 -4.42 -6.51 12.23
CA GLY A 24 -4.91 -7.84 12.65
C GLY A 24 -4.89 -8.94 11.59
N LEU A 25 -4.40 -8.67 10.37
CA LEU A 25 -4.34 -9.63 9.26
C LEU A 25 -2.91 -9.80 8.75
N GLN A 26 -2.56 -11.04 8.37
CA GLN A 26 -1.22 -11.38 7.85
C GLN A 26 -0.86 -10.64 6.55
N ILE A 27 -1.88 -10.21 5.77
CA ILE A 27 -1.71 -9.48 4.50
C ILE A 27 -1.26 -8.02 4.67
N PHE A 28 -1.10 -7.55 5.91
CA PHE A 28 -0.71 -6.18 6.21
C PHE A 28 0.53 -5.73 5.44
N ARG A 29 1.59 -6.56 5.44
CA ARG A 29 2.86 -6.21 4.83
C ARG A 29 2.73 -6.09 3.31
N GLU A 30 1.97 -6.98 2.68
CA GLU A 30 1.67 -6.95 1.25
C GLU A 30 0.87 -5.69 0.89
N VAL A 31 -0.12 -5.32 1.71
CA VAL A 31 -0.90 -4.08 1.54
C VAL A 31 0.02 -2.85 1.60
N GLU A 32 0.86 -2.73 2.63
CA GLU A 32 1.76 -1.58 2.83
C GLU A 32 2.81 -1.45 1.72
N ILE A 33 3.45 -2.56 1.34
CA ILE A 33 4.44 -2.58 0.25
C ILE A 33 3.77 -2.17 -1.06
N LEU A 34 2.60 -2.73 -1.36
CA LEU A 34 1.91 -2.46 -2.62
C LEU A 34 1.37 -1.01 -2.68
N ALA A 35 0.85 -0.50 -1.57
CA ALA A 35 0.41 0.88 -1.45
C ALA A 35 1.59 1.85 -1.69
N SER A 36 2.71 1.62 -1.00
CA SER A 36 3.95 2.41 -1.14
C SER A 36 4.49 2.36 -2.57
N TRP A 37 4.53 1.17 -3.17
CA TRP A 37 4.94 0.98 -4.56
C TRP A 37 4.05 1.76 -5.55
N ARG A 38 2.73 1.74 -5.33
CA ARG A 38 1.78 2.45 -6.17
C ARG A 38 1.91 3.97 -6.02
N ILE A 39 2.19 4.47 -4.80
CA ILE A 39 2.49 5.90 -4.58
C ILE A 39 3.75 6.30 -5.35
N TRP A 40 4.81 5.49 -5.22
CA TRP A 40 6.07 5.73 -5.93
C TRP A 40 5.86 5.76 -7.44
N LYS A 41 5.15 4.78 -8.02
CA LYS A 41 4.84 4.78 -9.47
C LYS A 41 4.01 5.99 -9.88
N HIS A 42 2.98 6.35 -9.11
CA HIS A 42 2.13 7.52 -9.42
C HIS A 42 2.93 8.82 -9.45
N ARG A 43 3.85 9.01 -8.50
CA ARG A 43 4.73 10.19 -8.45
C ARG A 43 5.76 10.21 -9.58
N ASN A 44 6.42 9.08 -9.83
CA ASN A 44 7.43 9.00 -10.89
C ASN A 44 6.82 9.13 -12.29
N ALA A 45 5.58 8.68 -12.48
CA ALA A 45 4.87 8.88 -13.73
C ALA A 45 4.74 10.37 -14.08
N ILE A 46 4.40 11.19 -13.09
CA ILE A 46 4.28 12.65 -13.22
C ILE A 46 5.64 13.30 -13.50
N ILE A 47 6.70 12.87 -12.79
CA ILE A 47 8.04 13.46 -12.89
C ILE A 47 8.70 13.15 -14.24
N PHE A 48 8.65 11.90 -14.68
CA PHE A 48 9.48 11.43 -15.81
C PHE A 48 8.78 11.42 -17.16
N TYR A 49 7.47 11.22 -17.20
CA TYR A 49 6.73 11.19 -18.48
C TYR A 49 6.05 12.51 -18.80
N GLY A 50 6.15 13.49 -17.90
CA GLY A 50 5.44 14.76 -18.01
C GLY A 50 3.93 14.55 -17.94
N ALA A 51 3.20 15.61 -17.62
CA ALA A 51 1.74 15.61 -17.61
C ALA A 51 1.13 15.54 -19.03
N PHE A 52 1.62 14.66 -19.90
CA PHE A 52 0.87 14.25 -21.07
C PHE A 52 -0.41 13.56 -20.57
N ASP A 53 -1.56 14.18 -20.84
CA ASP A 53 -2.92 13.87 -20.36
C ASP A 53 -3.32 14.32 -18.95
N GLY A 54 -2.78 15.44 -18.45
CA GLY A 54 -3.30 16.01 -17.20
C GLY A 54 -3.06 15.09 -16.00
N ALA A 55 -1.87 14.46 -15.95
CA ALA A 55 -1.40 13.68 -14.83
C ALA A 55 -1.12 14.60 -13.62
N ALA A 56 -2.19 15.00 -12.95
CA ALA A 56 -2.12 15.63 -11.64
C ALA A 56 -2.01 14.56 -10.54
N LEU A 57 -1.52 14.97 -9.37
CA LEU A 57 -1.69 14.17 -8.16
C LEU A 57 -3.20 13.93 -7.95
N SER A 58 -3.61 12.68 -8.05
CA SER A 58 -5.00 12.27 -7.91
C SER A 58 -5.02 11.06 -7.01
N LEU A 59 -5.58 11.25 -5.81
CA LEU A 59 -5.73 10.19 -4.84
C LEU A 59 -6.65 9.08 -5.39
N ASP A 60 -7.66 9.44 -6.18
CA ASP A 60 -8.59 8.48 -6.78
C ASP A 60 -7.92 7.61 -7.84
N ARG A 61 -7.09 8.22 -8.72
CA ARG A 61 -6.30 7.45 -9.70
C ARG A 61 -5.32 6.50 -9.00
N TRP A 62 -4.64 6.96 -7.95
CA TRP A 62 -3.77 6.11 -7.16
C TRP A 62 -4.54 4.97 -6.48
N LYS A 63 -5.67 5.27 -5.82
CA LYS A 63 -6.53 4.27 -5.16
C LYS A 63 -7.03 3.21 -6.15
N GLN A 64 -7.46 3.63 -7.34
CA GLN A 64 -7.91 2.70 -8.37
C GLN A 64 -6.77 1.79 -8.81
N SER A 65 -5.61 2.36 -9.14
CA SER A 65 -4.43 1.60 -9.54
C SER A 65 -3.93 0.65 -8.45
N PHE A 66 -4.07 1.03 -7.18
CA PHE A 66 -3.79 0.17 -6.04
C PHE A 66 -4.77 -1.00 -5.98
N LYS A 67 -6.08 -0.76 -6.08
CA LYS A 67 -7.10 -1.81 -6.08
C LYS A 67 -6.90 -2.82 -7.21
N ASP A 68 -6.61 -2.33 -8.42
CA ASP A 68 -6.40 -3.18 -9.59
C ASP A 68 -5.23 -4.14 -9.36
N GLU A 69 -4.11 -3.63 -8.84
CA GLU A 69 -2.94 -4.47 -8.53
C GLU A 69 -3.18 -5.39 -7.34
N PHE A 70 -3.85 -4.90 -6.31
CA PHE A 70 -4.14 -5.69 -5.12
C PHE A 70 -5.05 -6.88 -5.48
N GLY A 71 -6.00 -6.69 -6.40
CA GLY A 71 -6.80 -7.78 -6.96
C GLY A 71 -5.94 -8.87 -7.59
N LEU A 72 -4.89 -8.50 -8.34
CA LEU A 72 -3.95 -9.47 -8.91
C LEU A 72 -3.13 -10.20 -7.84
N VAL A 73 -2.75 -9.52 -6.75
CA VAL A 73 -2.08 -10.15 -5.61
C VAL A 73 -3.00 -11.17 -4.95
N LEU A 74 -4.29 -10.85 -4.76
CA LEU A 74 -5.27 -11.78 -4.18
C LEU A 74 -5.42 -13.07 -5.00
N HIS A 75 -5.36 -12.99 -6.34
CA HIS A 75 -5.36 -14.19 -7.19
C HIS A 75 -4.13 -15.10 -7.00
N ARG A 76 -3.04 -14.58 -6.44
CA ARG A 76 -1.80 -15.34 -6.18
C ARG A 76 -1.74 -15.88 -4.75
N VAL A 77 -2.65 -15.47 -3.88
CA VAL A 77 -2.73 -16.00 -2.51
C VAL A 77 -3.28 -17.43 -2.58
N LYS A 78 -2.43 -18.40 -2.25
CA LYS A 78 -2.87 -19.78 -2.09
C LYS A 78 -3.87 -19.85 -0.92
N PRO A 79 -4.98 -20.59 -1.04
CA PRO A 79 -5.83 -20.88 0.09
C PRO A 79 -4.98 -21.51 1.20
N SER A 80 -5.22 -21.14 2.45
CA SER A 80 -4.57 -21.77 3.60
C SER A 80 -4.82 -23.29 3.53
N VAL A 81 -3.77 -24.08 3.42
CA VAL A 81 -3.86 -25.53 3.58
C VAL A 81 -4.32 -25.77 5.02
N LYS A 82 -5.54 -26.26 5.21
CA LYS A 82 -5.98 -26.75 6.51
C LYS A 82 -5.13 -28.00 6.80
N HIS A 83 -4.37 -27.98 7.89
CA HIS A 83 -3.87 -29.23 8.45
C HIS A 83 -5.04 -29.88 9.18
N GLU A 84 -5.48 -31.03 8.65
CA GLU A 84 -6.35 -31.99 9.35
C GLU A 84 -5.55 -32.79 10.37
#